data_AF-A0A096LV41-F1
#
_entry.id   AF-A0A096LV41-F1
#
_cell.length_a   1.000
_cell.length_b   1.000
_cell.length_c   1.000
_cell.angle_alpha   90.00
_cell.angle_beta   90.00
_cell.angle_gamma   90.00
#
_symmetry.space_group_name_H-M   'P 1'
#
loop_
_entity.id
_entity.type
_entity.pdbx_description
1 polymer ?
#
loop_
_entity_poly.entity_id
_entity_poly.type
_entity_poly.pdbx_seq_one_letter_code
_entity_poly.pdbx_strand_id
1 'polypeptide(L)'
;MTTDAALMYDAVHVVAVAVQQSQQITVSSLQCNRHKPWRFGARFMALIKEAHWDGLTGRISFNRTNGLRTDFDLDVISLKEEGLEKIGTWDPASGLNMTDNQKGKTTNVSDSLSNRSLIVSSILEEPYVMFKKSDTPLYGNDRFEGYCIDLLRELANILGFTYEIRLVEDGKYGAQDENTGQWNGIVKELMDHVSTIFAKTIPKC
;
A
#
# COMPACT_ATOMS: atom_id res chain seq x y z
N MET A 1 -5.55 -19.62 -9.51
CA MET A 1 -4.96 -19.60 -10.87
C MET A 1 -3.76 -18.67 -10.81
N THR A 2 -2.59 -19.08 -11.28
CA THR A 2 -1.39 -18.22 -11.30
C THR A 2 -1.49 -17.21 -12.44
N THR A 3 -0.83 -16.07 -12.31
CA THR A 3 -0.74 -15.04 -13.36
C THR A 3 -0.12 -15.61 -14.64
N ASP A 4 0.87 -16.49 -14.52
CA ASP A 4 1.52 -17.14 -15.67
C ASP A 4 0.58 -18.07 -16.41
N ALA A 5 -0.30 -18.79 -15.70
CA ALA A 5 -1.31 -19.63 -16.32
C ALA A 5 -2.36 -18.80 -17.08
N ALA A 6 -2.75 -17.64 -16.52
CA ALA A 6 -3.65 -16.70 -17.19
C ALA A 6 -3.01 -16.13 -18.47
N LEU A 7 -1.72 -15.76 -18.40
CA LEU A 7 -0.97 -15.30 -19.57
C LEU A 7 -0.86 -16.39 -20.66
N MET A 8 -0.60 -17.63 -20.27
CA MET A 8 -0.53 -18.75 -21.21
C MET A 8 -1.88 -19.01 -21.88
N TYR A 9 -2.97 -18.94 -21.12
CA TYR A 9 -4.33 -19.07 -21.64
C TYR A 9 -4.61 -17.99 -22.70
N ASP A 10 -4.31 -16.74 -22.40
CA ASP A 10 -4.50 -15.61 -23.30
C ASP A 10 -3.61 -15.73 -24.55
N ALA A 11 -2.36 -16.16 -24.41
CA ALA A 11 -1.43 -16.34 -25.51
C ALA A 11 -1.93 -17.36 -26.55
N VAL A 12 -2.51 -18.48 -26.09
CA VAL A 12 -3.10 -19.49 -26.98
C VAL A 12 -4.26 -18.90 -27.79
N HIS A 13 -5.12 -18.10 -27.15
CA HIS A 13 -6.28 -17.49 -27.81
C HIS A 13 -5.87 -16.44 -28.83
N VAL A 14 -4.87 -15.59 -28.52
CA VAL A 14 -4.32 -14.61 -29.47
C VAL A 14 -3.80 -15.31 -30.74
N VAL A 15 -3.05 -16.40 -30.58
CA VAL A 15 -2.55 -17.18 -31.73
C VAL A 15 -3.71 -17.84 -32.48
N ALA A 16 -4.71 -18.38 -31.78
CA ALA A 16 -5.89 -18.98 -32.41
C ALA A 16 -6.67 -17.98 -33.27
N VAL A 17 -6.85 -16.74 -32.79
CA VAL A 17 -7.47 -15.64 -33.56
C VAL A 17 -6.67 -15.35 -34.83
N ALA A 18 -5.35 -15.27 -34.74
CA ALA A 18 -4.49 -15.06 -35.90
C ALA A 18 -4.56 -16.21 -36.92
N VAL A 19 -4.66 -17.46 -36.45
CA VAL A 19 -4.87 -18.64 -37.32
C VAL A 19 -6.23 -18.57 -38.03
N GLN A 20 -7.30 -18.24 -37.32
CA GLN A 20 -8.65 -18.11 -37.89
C GLN A 20 -8.73 -17.01 -38.95
N GLN A 21 -8.03 -15.89 -38.75
CA GLN A 21 -7.97 -14.79 -39.72
C GLN A 21 -7.07 -15.10 -40.92
N SER A 22 -6.24 -16.14 -40.82
CA SER A 22 -5.34 -16.49 -41.90
C SER A 22 -6.01 -17.30 -43.01
N GLN A 23 -5.89 -16.84 -44.25
CA GLN A 23 -6.26 -17.63 -45.43
C GLN A 23 -5.11 -18.55 -45.86
N GLN A 24 -5.45 -19.78 -46.27
CA GLN A 24 -4.55 -20.84 -46.78
C GLN A 24 -3.06 -20.64 -46.46
N ILE A 25 -2.65 -21.13 -45.30
CA ILE A 25 -1.26 -21.17 -44.87
C ILE A 25 -0.72 -22.59 -45.07
N THR A 26 0.48 -22.72 -45.63
CA THR A 26 1.17 -24.02 -45.68
C THR A 26 2.15 -24.15 -44.52
N VAL A 27 1.97 -25.18 -43.71
CA VAL A 27 2.92 -25.56 -42.67
C VAL A 27 4.13 -26.22 -43.34
N SER A 28 5.34 -25.86 -42.92
CA SER A 28 6.57 -26.43 -43.47
C SER A 28 7.61 -26.61 -42.36
N SER A 29 8.29 -27.76 -42.35
CA SER A 29 9.44 -27.97 -41.49
C SER A 29 10.66 -27.22 -42.03
N LEU A 30 11.40 -26.54 -41.14
CA LEU A 30 12.58 -25.74 -41.48
C LEU A 30 13.83 -26.34 -40.82
N GLN A 31 14.99 -26.07 -41.41
CA GLN A 31 16.30 -26.46 -40.88
C GLN A 31 17.06 -25.23 -40.39
N CYS A 32 17.51 -25.22 -39.13
CA CYS A 32 18.20 -24.08 -38.53
C CYS A 32 19.46 -23.67 -39.31
N ASN A 33 20.22 -24.63 -39.85
CA ASN A 33 21.48 -24.38 -40.56
C ASN A 33 21.30 -23.71 -41.94
N ARG A 34 20.08 -23.72 -42.50
CA ARG A 34 19.82 -23.23 -43.86
C ARG A 34 19.29 -21.79 -43.90
N HIS A 35 19.09 -21.17 -42.73
CA HIS A 35 18.59 -19.78 -42.57
C HIS A 35 17.39 -19.42 -43.48
N LYS A 36 16.58 -20.41 -43.89
CA LYS A 36 15.44 -20.20 -44.78
C LYS A 36 14.20 -19.91 -43.93
N PRO A 37 13.68 -18.68 -43.90
CA PRO A 37 12.50 -18.35 -43.10
C PRO A 37 11.25 -18.97 -43.71
N TRP A 38 10.22 -19.11 -42.87
CA TRP A 38 8.91 -19.53 -43.33
C TRP A 38 8.28 -18.45 -44.20
N ARG A 39 7.85 -18.82 -45.43
CA ARG A 39 7.30 -17.89 -46.42
C ARG A 39 6.16 -17.02 -45.89
N PHE A 40 5.30 -17.59 -45.05
CA PHE A 40 4.13 -16.90 -44.50
C PHE A 40 4.39 -16.24 -43.14
N GLY A 41 5.61 -16.37 -42.58
CA GLY A 41 5.94 -15.91 -41.22
C GLY A 41 5.68 -14.42 -41.02
N ALA A 42 6.16 -13.56 -41.93
CA ALA A 42 5.94 -12.11 -41.81
C ALA A 42 4.44 -11.74 -41.85
N ARG A 43 3.66 -12.38 -42.74
CA ARG A 43 2.21 -12.16 -42.86
C ARG A 43 1.47 -12.66 -41.62
N PHE A 44 1.84 -13.82 -41.11
CA PHE A 44 1.23 -14.40 -39.92
C PHE A 44 1.56 -13.58 -38.66
N MET A 45 2.80 -13.09 -38.54
CA MET A 45 3.19 -12.17 -37.47
C MET A 45 2.39 -10.86 -37.53
N ALA A 46 2.05 -10.35 -38.72
CA ALA A 46 1.17 -9.18 -38.83
C ALA A 46 -0.24 -9.47 -38.30
N LEU A 47 -0.79 -10.65 -38.57
CA LEU A 47 -2.10 -11.08 -38.01
C LEU A 47 -2.06 -11.20 -36.49
N ILE A 48 -0.97 -11.71 -35.90
CA ILE A 48 -0.81 -11.73 -34.43
C ILE A 48 -0.78 -10.29 -33.87
N LYS A 49 -0.06 -9.37 -34.52
CA LYS A 49 0.00 -7.96 -34.09
C LYS A 49 -1.34 -7.23 -34.24
N GLU A 50 -2.22 -7.68 -35.14
CA GLU A 50 -3.55 -7.13 -35.38
C GLU A 50 -4.66 -7.87 -34.60
N ALA A 51 -4.31 -8.95 -33.90
CA ALA A 51 -5.25 -9.71 -33.09
C ALA A 51 -5.71 -8.86 -31.89
N HIS A 52 -7.03 -8.84 -31.68
CA HIS A 52 -7.66 -8.24 -30.52
C HIS A 52 -8.38 -9.35 -29.75
N TRP A 53 -8.13 -9.43 -28.46
CA TRP A 53 -8.72 -10.45 -27.58
C TRP A 53 -8.98 -9.86 -26.20
N ASP A 54 -10.17 -10.10 -25.66
CA ASP A 54 -10.49 -9.77 -24.27
C ASP A 54 -10.31 -11.04 -23.43
N GLY A 55 -9.16 -11.13 -22.76
CA GLY A 55 -8.70 -12.31 -22.05
C GLY A 55 -8.84 -12.21 -20.53
N LEU A 56 -8.21 -13.16 -19.84
CA LEU A 56 -8.14 -13.18 -18.37
C LEU A 56 -7.34 -12.00 -17.81
N THR A 57 -6.39 -11.49 -18.60
CA THR A 57 -5.59 -10.29 -18.26
C THR A 57 -6.20 -9.01 -18.81
N GLY A 58 -7.49 -9.02 -19.16
CA GLY A 58 -8.19 -7.87 -19.74
C GLY A 58 -8.00 -7.74 -21.24
N ARG A 59 -8.13 -6.52 -21.76
CA ARG A 59 -7.98 -6.23 -23.20
C ARG A 59 -6.54 -6.44 -23.64
N ILE A 60 -6.36 -7.21 -24.72
CA ILE A 60 -5.07 -7.48 -25.33
C ILE A 60 -5.01 -6.84 -26.71
N SER A 61 -4.09 -5.90 -26.86
CA SER A 61 -3.74 -5.25 -28.12
C SER A 61 -2.23 -5.03 -28.19
N PHE A 62 -1.68 -5.17 -29.39
CA PHE A 62 -0.26 -4.97 -29.63
C PHE A 62 -0.02 -3.69 -30.41
N ASN A 63 1.08 -3.01 -30.12
CA ASN A 63 1.54 -1.91 -30.96
C ASN A 63 1.98 -2.48 -32.32
N ARG A 64 1.37 -1.99 -33.40
CA ARG A 64 1.56 -2.52 -34.76
C ARG A 64 3.02 -2.45 -35.25
N THR A 65 3.81 -1.50 -34.72
CA THR A 65 5.22 -1.33 -35.12
C THR A 65 6.13 -2.35 -34.45
N ASN A 66 6.18 -2.38 -33.11
CA ASN A 66 7.11 -3.22 -32.34
C ASN A 66 6.52 -4.59 -31.93
N GLY A 67 5.19 -4.78 -31.96
CA GLY A 67 4.51 -6.01 -31.54
C GLY A 67 4.43 -6.21 -30.03
N LEU A 68 4.63 -5.15 -29.24
CA LEU A 68 4.57 -5.21 -27.78
C LEU A 68 3.19 -4.79 -27.27
N ARG A 69 2.75 -5.43 -26.18
CA ARG A 69 1.55 -5.02 -25.45
C ARG A 69 1.91 -3.82 -24.56
N THR A 70 1.60 -2.63 -25.04
CA THR A 70 1.85 -1.37 -24.31
C THR A 70 0.57 -0.72 -23.79
N ASP A 71 -0.59 -1.22 -24.21
CA ASP A 71 -1.91 -0.78 -23.78
C ASP A 71 -2.51 -1.87 -22.89
N PHE A 72 -2.60 -1.58 -21.58
CA PHE A 72 -3.10 -2.51 -20.56
C PHE A 72 -3.56 -1.73 -19.34
N ASP A 73 -4.59 -2.25 -18.69
CA ASP A 73 -5.09 -1.71 -17.42
C ASP A 73 -4.49 -2.49 -16.25
N LEU A 74 -4.20 -1.78 -15.15
CA LEU A 74 -3.77 -2.36 -13.89
C LEU A 74 -4.78 -2.05 -12.79
N ASP A 75 -5.10 -3.08 -12.02
CA ASP A 75 -5.93 -2.94 -10.83
C ASP A 75 -5.05 -2.62 -9.61
N VAL A 76 -5.40 -1.53 -8.91
CA VAL A 76 -4.73 -1.17 -7.66
C VAL A 76 -5.49 -1.80 -6.52
N ILE A 77 -4.80 -2.65 -5.75
CA ILE A 77 -5.38 -3.39 -4.62
C ILE A 77 -4.75 -2.95 -3.30
N SER A 78 -5.55 -2.91 -2.24
CA SER A 78 -5.12 -2.61 -0.88
C SER A 78 -5.57 -3.71 0.08
N LEU A 79 -4.73 -4.04 1.04
CA LEU A 79 -5.07 -4.96 2.11
C LEU A 79 -5.74 -4.20 3.25
N LYS A 80 -7.00 -4.52 3.53
CA LYS A 80 -7.77 -4.03 4.68
C LYS A 80 -8.02 -5.18 5.66
N GLU A 81 -8.60 -4.86 6.82
CA GLU A 81 -8.95 -5.85 7.86
C GLU A 81 -9.87 -6.96 7.33
N GLU A 82 -10.80 -6.62 6.43
CA GLU A 82 -11.75 -7.56 5.82
C GLU A 82 -11.16 -8.34 4.63
N GLY A 83 -9.96 -7.98 4.15
CA GLY A 83 -9.29 -8.64 3.03
C GLY A 83 -8.75 -7.68 1.97
N LEU A 84 -8.41 -8.23 0.80
CA LEU A 84 -7.92 -7.47 -0.34
C LEU A 84 -9.09 -6.79 -1.07
N GLU A 85 -9.00 -5.48 -1.25
CA GLU A 85 -9.99 -4.67 -1.95
C GLU A 85 -9.35 -3.89 -3.10
N LYS A 86 -10.03 -3.82 -4.24
CA LYS A 86 -9.62 -2.96 -5.36
C LYS A 86 -9.98 -1.50 -5.03
N ILE A 87 -8.97 -0.64 -5.03
CA ILE A 87 -9.07 0.78 -4.64
C ILE A 87 -8.88 1.74 -5.82
N GLY A 88 -8.53 1.23 -6.99
CA GLY A 88 -8.36 2.05 -8.18
C GLY A 88 -7.99 1.25 -9.42
N THR A 89 -7.87 1.97 -10.52
CA THR A 89 -7.38 1.49 -11.80
C THR A 89 -6.27 2.41 -12.31
N TRP A 90 -5.33 1.86 -13.05
CA TRP A 90 -4.29 2.63 -13.73
C TRP A 90 -4.22 2.20 -15.18
N ASP A 91 -4.09 3.17 -16.08
CA ASP A 91 -3.84 2.92 -17.49
C ASP A 91 -2.76 3.90 -18.03
N PRO A 92 -2.04 3.54 -19.11
CA PRO A 92 -0.98 4.38 -19.66
C PRO A 92 -1.44 5.77 -20.15
N ALA A 93 -2.72 5.93 -20.50
CA ALA A 93 -3.23 7.17 -21.08
C ALA A 93 -3.74 8.16 -20.02
N SER A 94 -4.43 7.66 -19.00
CA SER A 94 -5.08 8.46 -17.96
C SER A 94 -4.31 8.46 -16.63
N GLY A 95 -3.35 7.54 -16.47
CA GLY A 95 -2.60 7.37 -15.24
C GLY A 95 -3.44 6.74 -14.13
N LEU A 96 -3.14 7.09 -12.87
CA LEU A 96 -3.82 6.51 -11.72
C LEU A 96 -5.19 7.17 -11.53
N ASN A 97 -6.24 6.35 -11.60
CA ASN A 97 -7.59 6.72 -11.22
C ASN A 97 -8.00 5.96 -9.96
N MET A 98 -7.95 6.64 -8.83
CA MET A 98 -8.46 6.09 -7.58
C MET A 98 -9.99 6.14 -7.61
N THR A 99 -10.63 4.98 -7.62
CA THR A 99 -12.05 4.85 -7.27
C THR A 99 -12.17 5.09 -5.78
N ASP A 100 -12.09 6.37 -5.43
CA ASP A 100 -12.15 6.80 -4.06
C ASP A 100 -13.58 6.68 -3.57
N ASN A 101 -13.94 5.49 -3.12
CA ASN A 101 -15.12 5.27 -2.29
C ASN A 101 -15.00 6.00 -0.93
N GLN A 102 -13.97 6.83 -0.70
CA GLN A 102 -13.96 7.82 0.39
C GLN A 102 -14.79 9.08 0.05
N LYS A 103 -15.40 9.21 -1.14
CA LYS A 103 -16.48 10.19 -1.37
C LYS A 103 -17.76 9.77 -0.66
N GLY A 104 -17.73 9.81 0.67
CA GLY A 104 -18.83 9.42 1.54
C GLY A 104 -18.44 9.27 3.02
N LYS A 105 -17.15 9.23 3.35
CA LYS A 105 -16.69 9.49 4.71
C LYS A 105 -16.00 10.84 4.73
N THR A 106 -16.77 11.88 5.06
CA THR A 106 -16.29 12.77 6.11
C THR A 106 -15.91 11.84 7.27
N THR A 107 -14.66 11.39 7.34
CA THR A 107 -14.18 10.76 8.56
C THR A 107 -14.24 11.88 9.58
N ASN A 108 -15.37 11.98 10.29
CA ASN A 108 -15.35 12.51 11.63
C ASN A 108 -14.16 11.78 12.25
N VAL A 109 -13.09 12.49 12.63
CA VAL A 109 -11.82 11.89 13.06
C VAL A 109 -12.06 10.81 14.13
N SER A 110 -13.16 10.97 14.88
CA SER A 110 -13.79 9.98 15.75
C SER A 110 -13.97 8.58 15.14
N ASP A 111 -14.53 8.42 13.92
CA ASP A 111 -14.76 7.10 13.30
C ASP A 111 -13.46 6.40 12.87
N SER A 112 -12.38 7.16 12.68
CA SER A 112 -11.07 6.63 12.29
C SER A 112 -10.26 6.14 13.49
N LEU A 113 -10.53 6.69 14.68
CA LEU A 113 -9.83 6.36 15.92
C LEU A 113 -10.62 5.44 16.85
N SER A 114 -11.94 5.32 16.64
CA SER A 114 -12.79 4.42 17.41
C SER A 114 -12.26 2.97 17.33
N ASN A 115 -12.12 2.32 18.48
CA ASN A 115 -11.58 0.95 18.63
C ASN A 115 -10.11 0.75 18.22
N ARG A 116 -9.31 1.81 18.07
CA ARG A 116 -7.86 1.69 17.93
C ARG A 116 -7.16 1.81 19.28
N SER A 117 -6.11 1.01 19.49
CA SER A 117 -5.22 1.10 20.64
C SER A 117 -3.97 1.89 20.26
N LEU A 118 -3.78 3.08 20.84
CA LEU A 118 -2.64 3.95 20.56
C LEU A 118 -1.54 3.78 21.61
N ILE A 119 -0.28 3.73 21.18
CA ILE A 119 0.87 3.79 22.10
C ILE A 119 1.24 5.27 22.26
N VAL A 120 1.19 5.75 23.49
CA VAL A 120 1.50 7.13 23.87
C VAL A 120 2.87 7.18 24.53
N SER A 121 3.84 7.78 23.86
CA SER A 121 5.14 8.03 24.46
C SER A 121 5.16 9.33 25.26
N SER A 122 5.75 9.28 26.45
CA SER A 122 5.90 10.45 27.31
C SER A 122 7.17 10.38 28.16
N ILE A 123 7.43 11.46 28.89
CA ILE A 123 8.54 11.62 29.84
C ILE A 123 7.94 12.07 31.17
N LEU A 124 8.56 11.67 32.28
CA LEU A 124 8.18 12.15 33.61
C LEU A 124 8.56 13.63 33.74
N GLU A 125 7.56 14.50 33.85
CA GLU A 125 7.74 15.93 34.04
C GLU A 125 6.58 16.46 34.89
N GLU A 126 6.87 16.97 36.09
CA GLU A 126 5.86 17.60 36.93
C GLU A 126 5.44 18.96 36.36
N PRO A 127 4.14 19.33 36.34
CA PRO A 127 2.95 18.59 36.82
C PRO A 127 2.20 17.82 35.71
N TYR A 128 2.85 17.51 34.60
CA TYR A 128 2.21 17.03 33.37
C TYR A 128 2.05 15.51 33.33
N VAL A 129 3.13 14.77 33.63
CA VAL A 129 3.15 13.31 33.72
C VAL A 129 4.02 12.92 34.91
N MET A 130 3.39 12.32 35.91
CA MET A 130 3.97 11.99 37.20
C MET A 130 3.55 10.59 37.61
N PHE A 131 4.31 9.94 38.48
CA PHE A 131 3.83 8.72 39.12
C PHE A 131 2.75 9.04 40.14
N LYS A 132 1.63 8.33 40.04
CA LYS A 132 0.53 8.45 40.99
C LYS A 132 0.92 7.84 42.33
N LYS A 133 0.77 8.63 43.40
CA LYS A 133 0.99 8.13 44.78
C LYS A 133 -0.22 7.28 45.20
N SER A 134 0.02 6.03 45.59
CA SER A 134 -1.03 5.13 46.07
C SER A 134 -0.45 4.10 47.04
N ASP A 135 -1.23 3.74 48.05
CA ASP A 135 -0.90 2.67 49.00
C ASP A 135 -1.07 1.27 48.38
N THR A 136 -1.73 1.19 47.21
CA THR A 136 -1.95 -0.05 46.46
C THR A 136 -1.12 -0.07 45.18
N PRO A 137 -0.62 -1.24 44.74
CA PRO A 137 0.12 -1.34 43.49
C PRO A 137 -0.80 -1.02 42.30
N LEU A 138 -0.39 -0.03 41.50
CA LEU A 138 -1.09 0.38 40.27
C LEU A 138 -0.41 -0.25 39.05
N TYR A 139 -1.20 -0.52 38.00
CA TYR A 139 -0.75 -1.17 36.77
C TYR A 139 -1.20 -0.41 35.53
N GLY A 140 -0.49 -0.59 34.42
CA GLY A 140 -0.83 0.06 33.15
C GLY A 140 -0.81 1.59 33.24
N ASN A 141 -1.86 2.22 32.73
CA ASN A 141 -2.03 3.67 32.68
C ASN A 141 -2.29 4.30 34.06
N ASP A 142 -2.87 3.56 35.00
CA ASP A 142 -3.27 4.10 36.31
C ASP A 142 -2.07 4.49 37.18
N ARG A 143 -0.87 4.02 36.81
CA ARG A 143 0.40 4.39 37.45
C ARG A 143 0.76 5.85 37.28
N PHE A 144 0.14 6.55 36.32
CA PHE A 144 0.48 7.91 35.96
C PHE A 144 -0.65 8.89 36.31
N GLU A 145 -0.28 10.10 36.72
CA GLU A 145 -1.19 11.23 36.93
C GLU A 145 -0.57 12.54 36.41
N GLY A 146 -1.39 13.56 36.21
CA GLY A 146 -0.95 14.88 35.74
C GLY A 146 -1.77 15.41 34.57
N TYR A 147 -1.50 16.65 34.19
CA TYR A 147 -2.30 17.37 33.19
C TYR A 147 -2.41 16.65 31.83
N CYS A 148 -1.31 16.08 31.33
CA CYS A 148 -1.32 15.35 30.06
C CYS A 148 -2.12 14.04 30.16
N ILE A 149 -2.14 13.41 31.32
CA ILE A 149 -2.88 12.17 31.56
C ILE A 149 -4.38 12.45 31.57
N ASP A 150 -4.81 13.52 32.23
CA ASP A 150 -6.21 13.93 32.25
C ASP A 150 -6.69 14.37 30.87
N LEU A 151 -5.87 15.12 30.13
CA LEU A 151 -6.19 15.51 28.75
C LEU A 151 -6.33 14.29 27.83
N LEU A 152 -5.41 13.31 27.91
CA LEU A 152 -5.50 12.08 27.14
C LEU A 152 -6.76 11.29 27.46
N ARG A 153 -7.16 11.25 28.74
CA ARG A 153 -8.39 10.58 29.17
C ARG A 153 -9.63 11.24 28.53
N GLU A 154 -9.71 12.56 28.55
CA GLU A 154 -10.82 13.29 27.93
C GLU A 154 -10.83 13.11 26.40
N LEU A 155 -9.67 13.15 25.74
CA LEU A 155 -9.56 12.90 24.31
C LEU A 155 -9.98 11.47 23.94
N ALA A 156 -9.55 10.48 24.74
CA ALA A 156 -9.94 9.08 24.57
C ALA A 156 -11.46 8.89 24.71
N ASN A 157 -12.08 9.55 25.69
CA ASN A 157 -13.53 9.51 25.89
C ASN A 157 -14.30 10.15 24.73
N ILE A 158 -13.82 11.29 24.20
CA ILE A 158 -14.47 12.01 23.09
C ILE A 158 -14.31 11.27 21.76
N LEU A 159 -13.12 10.72 21.50
CA LEU A 159 -12.78 10.12 20.20
C LEU A 159 -12.95 8.60 20.15
N GLY A 160 -13.10 7.92 21.30
CA GLY A 160 -13.38 6.50 21.40
C GLY A 160 -12.18 5.57 21.16
N PHE A 161 -10.95 6.05 21.34
CA PHE A 161 -9.74 5.21 21.27
C PHE A 161 -9.32 4.70 22.64
N THR A 162 -8.64 3.56 22.68
CA THR A 162 -7.91 3.09 23.86
C THR A 162 -6.44 3.44 23.73
N TYR A 163 -5.71 3.52 24.83
CA TYR A 163 -4.31 3.90 24.78
C TYR A 163 -3.48 3.22 25.86
N GLU A 164 -2.16 3.12 25.64
CA GLU A 164 -1.17 2.66 26.61
C GLU A 164 -0.08 3.74 26.75
N ILE A 165 0.20 4.16 27.98
CA ILE A 165 1.27 5.12 28.27
C ILE A 165 2.59 4.36 28.45
N ARG A 166 3.60 4.75 27.66
CA ARG A 166 4.98 4.28 27.79
C ARG A 166 5.92 5.46 28.02
N LEU A 167 6.87 5.24 28.92
CA LEU A 167 7.97 6.19 29.10
C LEU A 167 9.05 5.88 28.08
N VAL A 168 9.53 6.91 27.39
CA VAL A 168 10.67 6.79 26.49
C VAL A 168 11.90 6.30 27.26
N GLU A 169 12.62 5.33 26.69
CA GLU A 169 13.70 4.63 27.40
C GLU A 169 14.84 5.55 27.82
N ASP A 170 15.21 6.49 26.96
CA ASP A 170 16.34 7.40 27.19
C ASP A 170 15.95 8.69 27.96
N GLY A 171 14.66 8.86 28.28
CA GLY A 171 14.12 10.04 28.96
C GLY A 171 14.23 11.35 28.17
N LYS A 172 14.48 11.30 26.85
CA LYS A 172 14.71 12.50 26.02
C LYS A 172 13.56 12.75 25.07
N TYR A 173 13.33 14.04 24.78
CA TYR A 173 12.37 14.44 23.76
C TYR A 173 12.82 14.06 22.36
N GLY A 174 14.09 14.34 22.06
CA GLY A 174 14.69 14.08 20.78
C GLY A 174 15.71 15.15 20.46
N ALA A 175 16.92 14.70 20.16
CA ALA A 175 18.02 15.49 19.67
C ALA A 175 18.65 14.72 18.51
N GLN A 176 19.01 15.43 17.45
CA GLN A 176 19.74 14.85 16.34
C GLN A 176 21.22 14.75 16.70
N ASP A 177 21.79 13.57 16.53
CA ASP A 177 23.23 13.37 16.60
C ASP A 177 23.88 13.97 15.35
N GLU A 178 24.77 14.95 15.52
CA GLU A 178 25.39 15.69 14.41
C GLU A 178 26.32 14.82 13.55
N ASN A 179 26.86 13.73 14.09
CA ASN A 179 27.80 12.86 13.38
C ASN A 179 27.08 11.80 12.55
N THR A 180 25.98 11.25 13.08
CA THR A 180 25.22 10.16 12.45
C THR A 180 23.94 10.62 11.76
N GLY A 181 23.47 11.84 12.06
CA GLY A 181 22.19 12.37 11.60
C GLY A 181 20.96 11.71 12.23
N GLN A 182 21.14 10.79 13.18
CA GLN A 182 20.05 10.04 13.80
C GLN A 182 19.39 10.82 14.93
N TRP A 183 18.06 10.74 15.01
CA TRP A 183 17.30 11.26 16.15
C TRP A 183 17.27 10.24 17.29
N ASN A 184 17.18 10.72 18.53
CA ASN A 184 16.89 9.91 19.71
C ASN A 184 15.54 10.31 20.35
N GLY A 185 15.24 9.80 21.53
CA GLY A 185 14.06 10.16 22.29
C GLY A 185 12.73 9.83 21.64
N ILE A 186 11.70 10.56 22.06
CA ILE A 186 10.34 10.45 21.53
C ILE A 186 10.32 10.65 20.00
N VAL A 187 11.14 11.57 19.46
CA VAL A 187 11.21 11.79 18.00
C VAL A 187 11.60 10.51 17.27
N LYS A 188 12.59 9.77 17.78
CA LYS A 188 12.99 8.48 17.21
C LYS A 188 11.85 7.46 17.29
N GLU A 189 11.18 7.35 18.44
CA GLU A 189 10.08 6.39 18.62
C GLU A 189 8.92 6.64 17.65
N LEU A 190 8.63 7.89 17.31
CA LEU A 190 7.61 8.24 16.31
C LEU A 190 8.06 7.90 14.88
N MET A 191 9.33 8.13 14.56
CA MET A 191 9.92 7.79 13.25
C MET A 191 9.95 6.28 13.02
N ASP A 192 10.30 5.53 14.05
CA ASP A 192 10.38 4.06 14.02
C ASP A 192 8.99 3.40 14.23
N HIS A 193 7.92 4.20 14.35
CA HIS A 193 6.54 3.76 14.61
C HIS A 193 6.39 2.89 15.89
N VAL A 194 7.30 3.06 16.86
CA VAL A 194 7.23 2.46 18.19
C VAL A 194 6.11 3.11 19.00
N SER A 195 5.88 4.41 18.79
CA SER A 195 4.75 5.14 19.34
C SER A 195 3.94 5.82 18.26
N THR A 196 2.64 6.00 18.52
CA THR A 196 1.70 6.58 17.57
C THR A 196 1.48 8.07 17.86
N ILE A 197 1.48 8.43 19.14
CA ILE A 197 1.34 9.81 19.60
C ILE A 197 2.27 10.06 20.78
N PHE A 198 2.55 11.32 21.07
CA PHE A 198 3.26 11.73 22.27
C PHE A 198 2.45 12.77 23.04
N ALA A 199 2.59 12.75 24.36
CA ALA A 199 1.97 13.73 25.24
C ALA A 199 3.04 14.53 25.98
N LYS A 200 3.05 15.84 25.73
CA LYS A 200 4.00 16.81 26.26
C LYS A 200 3.33 18.17 26.39
N THR A 201 3.83 18.98 27.33
CA THR A 201 3.63 20.43 27.29
C THR A 201 4.67 21.12 26.43
N ILE A 202 4.22 21.89 25.45
CA ILE A 202 5.09 22.83 24.74
C ILE A 202 5.25 24.05 25.67
N PRO A 203 6.43 24.27 26.28
CA PRO A 203 6.63 25.49 27.05
C PRO A 203 6.36 26.68 26.13
N LYS A 204 5.51 27.61 26.57
CA LYS A 204 5.37 28.90 25.88
C LYS A 204 6.73 29.57 25.90
N CYS A 205 7.29 29.83 24.73
CA CYS A 205 8.41 30.76 24.55
C CYS A 205 8.00 32.17 25.01
#